data_AF-A0A8H2JER4-F1
#
_entry.id   AF-A0A8H2JER4-F1
#
_cell.length_a   1.000
_cell.length_b   1.000
_cell.length_c   1.000
_cell.angle_alpha   90.00
_cell.angle_beta   90.00
_cell.angle_gamma   90.00
#
_symmetry.space_group_name_H-M   'P 1'
#
loop_
_entity.id
_entity.type
_entity.pdbx_description
1 polymer ?
#
loop_
_entity_poly.entity_id
_entity_poly.type
_entity_poly.pdbx_seq_one_letter_code
_entity_poly.pdbx_strand_id
1 'polypeptide(L)'
;MQLHRSDVVAKAAEILDNYGIADLTMRRLARELSVSPGALYWHFADKQELLGAVADRLLASAATVPAGGEWPDRIVALCSALRDALLSATDGAELVSASFSAGRSAELSRIVAALTDACVESGLTAHDADLAARTIVYYVLGFTADEQSRIQWDAAGATVADSEAVWSENAGGRFTFGLGLLVDGLAAHAISRRS
;
A
#
# COMPACT_ATOMS: atom_id res chain seq x y z
N MET A 1 -32.82 -7.89 3.26
CA MET A 1 -31.55 -8.01 3.99
C MET A 1 -31.01 -6.59 4.17
N GLN A 2 -30.70 -6.18 5.40
CA GLN A 2 -30.11 -4.86 5.63
C GLN A 2 -28.66 -4.90 5.15
N LEU A 3 -28.29 -3.98 4.27
CA LEU A 3 -26.92 -3.88 3.77
C LEU A 3 -26.09 -3.11 4.81
N HIS A 4 -25.05 -3.72 5.36
CA HIS A 4 -24.11 -3.03 6.23
C HIS A 4 -22.89 -2.55 5.44
N ARG A 5 -22.26 -1.47 5.91
CA ARG A 5 -21.05 -0.91 5.29
C ARG A 5 -19.94 -1.97 5.16
N SER A 6 -19.80 -2.84 6.15
CA SER A 6 -18.85 -3.95 6.15
C SER A 6 -19.09 -4.96 5.03
N ASP A 7 -20.36 -5.24 4.71
CA ASP A 7 -20.73 -6.21 3.66
C ASP A 7 -20.35 -5.67 2.28
N VAL A 8 -20.53 -4.36 2.08
CA VAL A 8 -20.13 -3.68 0.85
C VAL A 8 -18.62 -3.71 0.66
N VAL A 9 -17.85 -3.40 1.72
CA VAL A 9 -16.37 -3.47 1.68
C VAL A 9 -15.90 -4.90 1.43
N ALA A 10 -16.53 -5.89 2.07
CA ALA A 10 -16.19 -7.30 1.86
C ALA A 10 -16.42 -7.74 0.43
N LYS A 11 -17.58 -7.42 -0.14
CA LYS A 11 -17.87 -7.76 -1.53
C LYS A 11 -16.96 -7.00 -2.51
N ALA A 12 -16.61 -5.75 -2.21
CA ALA A 12 -15.68 -4.97 -3.02
C ALA A 12 -14.27 -5.59 -3.03
N ALA A 13 -13.78 -6.06 -1.88
CA ALA A 13 -12.52 -6.80 -1.79
C ALA A 13 -12.56 -8.11 -2.59
N GLU A 14 -13.66 -8.87 -2.52
CA GLU A 14 -13.82 -10.08 -3.34
C GLU A 14 -13.83 -9.78 -4.85
N ILE A 15 -14.45 -8.68 -5.27
CA ILE A 15 -14.43 -8.27 -6.69
C ILE A 15 -13.00 -7.90 -7.10
N LEU A 16 -12.27 -7.17 -6.25
CA LEU A 16 -10.88 -6.80 -6.49
C LEU A 16 -10.02 -8.04 -6.69
N ASP A 17 -10.08 -9.02 -5.79
CA ASP A 17 -9.25 -10.22 -5.86
C ASP A 17 -9.51 -11.04 -7.13
N ASN A 18 -10.77 -11.09 -7.58
CA ASN A 18 -11.18 -11.90 -8.74
C ASN A 18 -10.99 -11.20 -10.10
N TYR A 19 -11.13 -9.88 -10.14
CA TYR A 19 -11.23 -9.13 -11.41
C TYR A 19 -10.31 -7.92 -11.49
N GLY A 20 -9.63 -7.56 -10.41
CA GLY A 20 -8.79 -6.37 -10.34
C GLY A 20 -9.56 -5.07 -10.15
N ILE A 21 -8.81 -3.99 -9.95
CA ILE A 21 -9.34 -2.68 -9.55
C ILE A 21 -10.12 -1.97 -10.66
N ALA A 22 -9.75 -2.22 -11.93
CA ALA A 22 -10.42 -1.68 -13.09
C ALA A 22 -11.89 -2.14 -13.16
N ASP A 23 -12.14 -3.38 -12.76
CA ASP A 23 -13.47 -3.98 -12.76
C ASP A 23 -14.30 -3.66 -11.51
N LEU A 24 -13.67 -3.20 -10.43
CA LEU A 24 -14.35 -2.71 -9.23
C LEU A 24 -15.08 -1.38 -9.52
N THR A 25 -16.31 -1.49 -9.99
CA THR A 25 -17.20 -0.35 -10.26
C THR A 25 -18.40 -0.38 -9.32
N MET A 26 -18.96 0.79 -8.97
CA MET A 26 -20.18 0.89 -8.15
C MET A 26 -21.33 0.06 -8.73
N ARG A 27 -21.47 0.05 -10.06
CA ARG A 27 -22.50 -0.71 -10.76
C ARG A 27 -22.28 -2.23 -10.67
N ARG A 28 -21.04 -2.72 -10.86
CA ARG A 28 -20.72 -4.14 -10.68
C ARG A 28 -21.00 -4.54 -9.24
N LEU A 29 -20.49 -3.78 -8.27
CA LEU A 29 -20.68 -4.05 -6.85
C LEU A 29 -22.16 -4.14 -6.46
N ALA A 30 -23.00 -3.22 -6.95
CA ALA A 30 -24.43 -3.25 -6.69
C ALA A 30 -25.09 -4.53 -7.25
N ARG A 31 -24.68 -4.93 -8.46
CA ARG A 31 -25.14 -6.17 -9.10
C ARG A 31 -24.72 -7.41 -8.31
N GLU A 32 -23.45 -7.50 -7.90
CA GLU A 32 -22.92 -8.62 -7.10
C GLU A 32 -23.61 -8.72 -5.73
N LEU A 33 -24.02 -7.59 -5.15
CA LEU A 33 -24.79 -7.52 -3.91
C LEU A 33 -26.30 -7.67 -4.11
N SER A 34 -26.78 -7.78 -5.35
CA SER A 34 -28.22 -7.81 -5.70
C SER A 34 -29.01 -6.61 -5.12
N VAL A 35 -28.41 -5.42 -5.13
CA VAL A 35 -29.05 -4.15 -4.70
C VAL A 35 -29.03 -3.11 -5.83
N SER A 36 -29.80 -2.02 -5.66
CA SER A 36 -29.70 -0.89 -6.58
C SER A 36 -28.40 -0.11 -6.35
N PRO A 37 -27.80 0.53 -7.38
CA PRO A 37 -26.63 1.38 -7.19
C PRO A 37 -26.87 2.49 -6.15
N GLY A 38 -28.08 3.04 -6.11
CA GLY A 38 -28.50 4.03 -5.11
C GLY A 38 -28.35 3.54 -3.66
N ALA A 39 -28.51 2.23 -3.41
CA ALA A 39 -28.32 1.65 -2.08
C ALA A 39 -26.87 1.81 -1.58
N LEU A 40 -25.87 1.70 -2.47
CA LEU A 40 -24.47 1.84 -2.11
C LEU A 40 -24.11 3.27 -1.71
N TYR A 41 -24.76 4.26 -2.33
CA TYR A 41 -24.48 5.67 -2.07
C TYR A 41 -24.92 6.15 -0.67
N TRP A 42 -25.75 5.37 0.02
CA TRP A 42 -26.04 5.60 1.45
C TRP A 42 -24.87 5.23 2.37
N HIS A 43 -23.93 4.40 1.89
CA HIS A 43 -22.76 3.96 2.65
C HIS A 43 -21.46 4.65 2.22
N PHE A 44 -21.38 5.05 0.94
CA PHE A 44 -20.21 5.68 0.33
C PHE A 44 -20.65 6.75 -0.65
N ALA A 45 -20.25 8.00 -0.44
CA ALA A 45 -20.63 9.12 -1.31
C ALA A 45 -20.12 8.96 -2.75
N ASP A 46 -18.97 8.29 -2.93
CA ASP A 46 -18.35 8.06 -4.22
C ASP A 46 -17.48 6.79 -4.24
N LYS A 47 -16.91 6.47 -5.42
CA LYS A 47 -16.00 5.32 -5.59
C LYS A 47 -14.73 5.49 -4.75
N GLN A 48 -14.22 6.70 -4.57
CA GLN A 48 -12.96 6.93 -3.85
C GLN A 48 -13.11 6.67 -2.35
N GLU A 49 -14.26 7.01 -1.76
CA GLU A 49 -14.58 6.66 -0.38
C GLU A 49 -14.66 5.13 -0.18
N LEU A 50 -15.26 4.42 -1.14
CA LEU A 50 -15.26 2.95 -1.13
C LEU A 50 -13.85 2.38 -1.21
N LEU A 51 -13.03 2.85 -2.16
CA LEU A 51 -11.64 2.40 -2.31
C LEU A 51 -10.83 2.65 -1.04
N GLY A 52 -10.99 3.82 -0.43
CA GLY A 52 -10.36 4.14 0.86
C GLY A 52 -10.74 3.16 1.96
N ALA A 53 -12.01 2.75 2.05
CA ALA A 53 -12.44 1.76 3.03
C ALA A 53 -11.93 0.34 2.75
N VAL A 54 -11.79 -0.05 1.48
CA VAL A 54 -11.17 -1.33 1.09
C VAL A 54 -9.67 -1.30 1.40
N ALA A 55 -8.99 -0.19 1.12
CA ALA A 55 -7.59 0.02 1.48
C ALA A 55 -7.37 -0.03 2.99
N ASP A 56 -8.24 0.60 3.79
CA ASP A 56 -8.17 0.53 5.26
C ASP A 56 -8.33 -0.90 5.78
N ARG A 57 -9.25 -1.67 5.19
CA ARG A 57 -9.37 -3.10 5.51
C ARG A 57 -8.08 -3.87 5.19
N LEU A 58 -7.48 -3.61 4.02
CA LEU A 58 -6.25 -4.26 3.57
C LEU A 58 -5.06 -3.94 4.49
N LEU A 59 -4.94 -2.69 4.90
CA LEU A 59 -3.81 -2.15 5.67
C LEU A 59 -3.95 -2.33 7.18
N ALA A 60 -5.07 -2.86 7.67
CA ALA A 60 -5.36 -2.96 9.10
C ALA A 60 -4.27 -3.69 9.89
N SER A 61 -3.66 -4.75 9.33
CA SER A 61 -2.55 -5.45 9.97
C SER A 61 -1.26 -4.62 9.99
N ALA A 62 -0.91 -4.00 8.86
CA ALA A 62 0.27 -3.16 8.72
C ALA A 62 0.25 -1.94 9.64
N ALA A 63 -0.92 -1.36 9.88
CA ALA A 63 -1.10 -0.22 10.77
C ALA A 63 -0.96 -0.57 12.27
N THR A 64 -0.92 -1.86 12.63
CA THR A 64 -0.75 -2.32 14.02
C THR A 64 0.67 -2.72 14.37
N VAL A 65 1.62 -2.55 13.45
CA VAL A 65 3.06 -2.82 13.71
C VAL A 65 3.52 -1.98 14.90
N PRO A 66 4.04 -2.60 15.97
CA PRO A 66 4.47 -1.87 17.17
C PRO A 66 5.56 -0.84 16.87
N ALA A 67 5.49 0.32 17.51
CA ALA A 67 6.47 1.40 17.38
C ALA A 67 7.76 1.17 18.22
N GLY A 68 8.01 -0.06 18.69
CA GLY A 68 9.20 -0.37 19.50
C GLY A 68 10.46 -0.57 18.66
N GLY A 69 11.62 -0.27 19.23
CA GLY A 69 12.93 -0.46 18.60
C GLY A 69 13.54 0.85 18.08
N GLU A 70 14.73 0.73 17.49
CA GLU A 70 15.42 1.85 16.87
C GLU A 70 14.71 2.26 15.57
N TRP A 71 14.83 3.54 15.21
CA TRP A 71 14.15 4.10 14.04
C TRP A 71 14.40 3.33 12.71
N PRO A 72 15.59 2.77 12.41
CA PRO A 72 15.80 2.02 11.17
C PRO A 72 14.93 0.76 11.12
N ASP A 73 14.91 0.02 12.23
CA ASP A 73 14.17 -1.25 12.33
C ASP A 73 12.67 -1.01 12.22
N ARG A 74 12.18 0.10 12.78
CA ARG A 74 10.77 0.52 12.66
C ARG A 74 10.38 0.83 11.22
N ILE A 75 11.22 1.57 10.47
CA ILE A 75 10.99 1.84 9.05
C ILE A 75 10.93 0.51 8.28
N VAL A 76 11.88 -0.39 8.52
CA VAL A 76 11.93 -1.70 7.86
C VAL A 76 10.69 -2.53 8.15
N ALA A 77 10.26 -2.60 9.41
CA ALA A 77 9.08 -3.34 9.82
C ALA A 77 7.79 -2.78 9.19
N LEU A 78 7.60 -1.46 9.23
CA LEU A 78 6.42 -0.81 8.62
C LEU A 78 6.37 -1.01 7.11
N CYS A 79 7.51 -0.87 6.41
CA CYS A 79 7.57 -1.05 4.97
C CYS A 79 7.34 -2.50 4.55
N SER A 80 7.86 -3.46 5.32
CA SER A 80 7.65 -4.89 5.08
C SER A 80 6.18 -5.25 5.27
N ALA A 81 5.57 -4.81 6.36
CA ALA A 81 4.15 -5.05 6.62
C ALA A 81 3.23 -4.36 5.58
N LEU A 82 3.58 -3.14 5.14
CA LEU A 82 2.89 -2.47 4.06
C LEU A 82 2.98 -3.30 2.77
N ARG A 83 4.19 -3.70 2.33
CA ARG A 83 4.37 -4.53 1.13
C ARG A 83 3.58 -5.83 1.22
N ASP A 84 3.62 -6.52 2.35
CA ASP A 84 2.88 -7.78 2.54
C ASP A 84 1.36 -7.57 2.44
N ALA A 85 0.85 -6.47 3.02
CA ALA A 85 -0.56 -6.11 2.89
C ALA A 85 -0.93 -5.81 1.42
N LEU A 86 -0.10 -5.06 0.70
CA LEU A 86 -0.32 -4.76 -0.72
C LEU A 86 -0.32 -6.03 -1.59
N LEU A 87 0.60 -6.97 -1.33
CA LEU A 87 0.70 -8.24 -2.05
C LEU A 87 -0.43 -9.22 -1.72
N SER A 88 -1.16 -9.01 -0.62
CA SER A 88 -2.24 -9.89 -0.18
C SER A 88 -3.54 -9.76 -0.99
N ALA A 89 -3.64 -8.76 -1.87
CA ALA A 89 -4.80 -8.51 -2.73
C ALA A 89 -4.38 -8.20 -4.16
N THR A 90 -5.18 -8.65 -5.14
CA THR A 90 -4.97 -8.30 -6.56
C THR A 90 -5.03 -6.77 -6.72
N ASP A 91 -4.09 -6.19 -7.46
CA ASP A 91 -3.93 -4.74 -7.65
C ASP A 91 -3.88 -3.93 -6.33
N GLY A 92 -3.47 -4.55 -5.22
CA GLY A 92 -3.42 -3.92 -3.90
C GLY A 92 -2.58 -2.64 -3.88
N ALA A 93 -1.44 -2.62 -4.57
CA ALA A 93 -0.61 -1.42 -4.70
C ALA A 93 -1.34 -0.28 -5.44
N GLU A 94 -2.08 -0.60 -6.50
CA GLU A 94 -2.87 0.39 -7.25
C GLU A 94 -4.04 0.93 -6.41
N LEU A 95 -4.76 0.05 -5.71
CA LEU A 95 -5.84 0.41 -4.79
C LEU A 95 -5.37 1.40 -3.73
N VAL A 96 -4.28 1.07 -3.05
CA VAL A 96 -3.75 1.89 -1.96
C VAL A 96 -3.18 3.20 -2.51
N SER A 97 -2.51 3.18 -3.66
CA SER A 97 -2.00 4.39 -4.34
C SER A 97 -3.14 5.36 -4.71
N ALA A 98 -4.23 4.86 -5.29
CA ALA A 98 -5.41 5.66 -5.62
C ALA A 98 -6.05 6.27 -4.36
N SER A 99 -6.20 5.46 -3.31
CA SER A 99 -6.77 5.90 -2.03
C SER A 99 -5.89 6.92 -1.31
N PHE A 100 -4.57 6.78 -1.43
CA PHE A 100 -3.58 7.71 -0.87
C PHE A 100 -3.67 9.07 -1.55
N SER A 101 -3.66 9.09 -2.88
CA SER A 101 -3.76 10.31 -3.68
C SER A 101 -5.07 11.05 -3.45
N ALA A 102 -6.15 10.31 -3.16
CA ALA A 102 -7.45 10.89 -2.80
C ALA A 102 -7.57 11.27 -1.31
N GLY A 103 -6.60 10.92 -0.46
CA GLY A 103 -6.64 11.16 0.99
C GLY A 103 -7.78 10.43 1.71
N ARG A 104 -8.15 9.23 1.23
CA ARG A 104 -9.33 8.48 1.71
C ARG A 104 -9.02 7.26 2.60
N SER A 105 -7.75 6.94 2.84
CA SER A 105 -7.34 5.84 3.72
C SER A 105 -6.82 6.38 5.06
N ALA A 106 -7.52 6.03 6.14
CA ALA A 106 -7.09 6.36 7.50
C ALA A 106 -5.91 5.50 7.95
N GLU A 107 -5.88 4.21 7.57
CA GLU A 107 -4.80 3.31 7.96
C GLU A 107 -3.47 3.68 7.31
N LEU A 108 -3.49 4.02 6.01
CA LEU A 108 -2.28 4.52 5.35
C LEU A 108 -1.80 5.84 5.97
N SER A 109 -2.73 6.71 6.37
CA SER A 109 -2.37 7.96 7.05
C SER A 109 -1.66 7.68 8.40
N ARG A 110 -2.07 6.64 9.13
CA ARG A 110 -1.37 6.21 10.36
C ARG A 110 0.01 5.63 10.06
N ILE A 111 0.15 4.83 9.00
CA ILE A 111 1.44 4.30 8.56
C ILE A 111 2.39 5.44 8.20
N VAL A 112 1.93 6.43 7.43
CA VAL A 112 2.73 7.63 7.09
C VAL A 112 3.14 8.38 8.35
N ALA A 113 2.23 8.59 9.30
CA ALA A 113 2.56 9.26 10.56
C ALA A 113 3.63 8.48 11.36
N ALA A 114 3.50 7.16 11.47
CA ALA A 114 4.48 6.32 12.17
C ALA A 114 5.86 6.32 11.49
N LEU A 115 5.90 6.37 10.15
CA LEU A 115 7.13 6.56 9.37
C LEU A 115 7.73 7.95 9.60
N THR A 116 6.90 9.01 9.63
CA THR A 116 7.35 10.37 9.93
C THR A 116 7.99 10.43 11.33
N ASP A 117 7.38 9.80 12.33
CA ASP A 117 7.93 9.75 13.69
C ASP A 117 9.31 9.06 13.72
N ALA A 118 9.46 7.93 13.03
CA ALA A 118 10.76 7.26 12.90
C ALA A 118 11.78 8.13 12.15
N CYS A 119 11.37 8.82 11.08
CA CYS A 119 12.23 9.76 10.36
C CYS A 119 12.68 10.94 11.24
N VAL A 120 11.84 11.45 12.15
CA VAL A 120 12.23 12.49 13.11
C VAL A 120 13.32 11.99 14.05
N GLU A 121 13.22 10.76 14.54
CA GLU A 121 14.24 10.14 15.42
C GLU A 121 15.62 10.01 14.77
N SER A 122 15.68 9.92 13.43
CA SER A 122 16.95 9.99 12.70
C SER A 122 17.66 11.34 12.87
N GLY A 123 16.94 12.42 13.21
CA GLY A 123 17.46 13.78 13.36
C GLY A 123 17.02 14.76 12.25
N LEU A 124 16.07 14.35 11.40
CA LEU A 124 15.43 15.23 10.43
C LEU A 124 14.50 16.25 11.12
N THR A 125 14.26 17.37 10.43
CA THR A 125 13.18 18.28 10.83
C THR A 125 11.83 17.62 10.59
N ALA A 126 10.77 18.07 11.28
CA ALA A 126 9.42 17.54 11.06
C ALA A 126 8.96 17.65 9.58
N HIS A 127 9.37 18.73 8.89
CA HIS A 127 9.06 18.92 7.48
C HIS A 127 9.80 17.91 6.59
N ASP A 128 11.11 17.77 6.77
CA ASP A 128 11.93 16.83 6.00
C ASP A 128 11.53 15.37 6.31
N ALA A 129 11.09 15.08 7.54
CA ALA A 129 10.62 13.76 7.95
C ALA A 129 9.32 13.35 7.25
N ASP A 130 8.35 14.26 7.07
CA ASP A 130 7.13 14.00 6.30
C ASP A 130 7.47 13.73 4.81
N LEU A 131 8.38 14.51 4.24
CA LEU A 131 8.87 14.28 2.87
C LEU A 131 9.55 12.92 2.73
N ALA A 132 10.39 12.54 3.70
CA ALA A 132 11.06 11.24 3.73
C ALA A 132 10.05 10.09 3.86
N ALA A 133 9.08 10.19 4.78
CA ALA A 133 8.05 9.18 4.99
C ALA A 133 7.22 8.94 3.72
N ARG A 134 6.79 10.01 3.04
CA ARG A 134 6.08 9.90 1.75
C ARG A 134 6.94 9.28 0.67
N THR A 135 8.23 9.63 0.60
CA THR A 135 9.18 9.04 -0.36
C THR A 135 9.32 7.54 -0.15
N ILE A 136 9.42 7.11 1.12
CA ILE A 136 9.44 5.69 1.49
C ILE A 136 8.14 5.00 1.05
N VAL A 137 6.97 5.59 1.31
CA VAL A 137 5.68 5.02 0.87
C VAL A 137 5.60 4.92 -0.66
N TYR A 138 6.06 5.93 -1.41
CA TYR A 138 6.11 5.85 -2.87
C TYR A 138 7.04 4.76 -3.38
N TYR A 139 8.17 4.54 -2.70
CA TYR A 139 9.04 3.41 -3.00
C TYR A 139 8.31 2.07 -2.82
N VAL A 140 7.65 1.86 -1.68
CA VAL A 140 6.91 0.62 -1.41
C VAL A 140 5.78 0.41 -2.41
N LEU A 141 4.98 1.44 -2.69
CA LEU A 141 3.88 1.38 -3.67
C LEU A 141 4.39 1.07 -5.07
N GLY A 142 5.41 1.79 -5.54
CA GLY A 142 5.96 1.63 -6.89
C GLY A 142 6.63 0.27 -7.07
N PHE A 143 7.44 -0.15 -6.09
CA PHE A 143 8.08 -1.46 -6.13
C PHE A 143 7.04 -2.59 -6.16
N THR A 144 6.04 -2.52 -5.28
CA THR A 144 5.03 -3.58 -5.16
C THR A 144 4.12 -3.62 -6.40
N ALA A 145 3.83 -2.48 -7.01
CA ALA A 145 3.07 -2.44 -8.27
C ALA A 145 3.81 -3.12 -9.43
N ASP A 146 5.13 -2.91 -9.56
CA ASP A 146 5.96 -3.62 -10.55
C ASP A 146 6.01 -5.12 -10.25
N GLU A 147 6.15 -5.50 -8.98
CA GLU A 147 6.13 -6.90 -8.54
C GLU A 147 4.79 -7.59 -8.85
N GLN A 148 3.66 -6.95 -8.55
CA GLN A 148 2.34 -7.47 -8.89
C GLN A 148 2.14 -7.60 -10.40
N SER A 149 2.61 -6.60 -11.17
CA SER A 149 2.58 -6.67 -12.63
C SER A 149 3.36 -7.87 -13.13
N ARG A 150 4.57 -8.12 -12.59
CA ARG A 150 5.39 -9.29 -12.93
C ARG A 150 4.66 -10.60 -12.65
N ILE A 151 4.06 -10.75 -11.47
CA ILE A 151 3.27 -11.93 -11.10
C ILE A 151 2.13 -12.17 -12.09
N GLN A 152 1.44 -11.11 -12.52
CA GLN A 152 0.36 -11.21 -13.52
C GLN A 152 0.89 -11.64 -14.90
N TRP A 153 2.01 -11.08 -15.35
CA TRP A 153 2.66 -11.48 -16.61
C TRP A 153 3.12 -12.95 -16.59
N ASP A 154 3.69 -13.40 -15.47
CA ASP A 154 4.13 -14.79 -15.30
C ASP A 154 2.93 -15.74 -15.29
N ALA A 155 1.84 -15.38 -14.60
CA ALA A 155 0.58 -16.14 -14.61
C ALA A 155 -0.06 -16.21 -16.02
N ALA A 156 0.16 -15.18 -16.85
CA ALA A 156 -0.26 -15.14 -18.25
C ALA A 156 0.68 -15.91 -19.20
N GLY A 157 1.77 -16.50 -18.70
CA GLY A 157 2.73 -17.30 -19.47
C GLY A 157 3.73 -16.47 -20.28
N ALA A 158 3.97 -15.21 -19.92
CA ALA A 158 5.00 -14.39 -20.56
C ALA A 158 6.40 -14.94 -20.23
N THR A 159 7.20 -15.22 -21.26
CA THR A 159 8.60 -15.61 -21.08
C THR A 159 9.49 -14.37 -21.09
N VAL A 160 10.21 -14.16 -19.99
CA VAL A 160 11.30 -13.18 -19.91
C VAL A 160 12.54 -13.80 -20.59
N ALA A 161 13.26 -13.06 -21.43
CA ALA A 161 14.47 -13.58 -22.08
C ALA A 161 15.53 -13.94 -21.02
N ASP A 162 16.33 -14.99 -21.22
CA ASP A 162 17.32 -15.48 -20.24
C ASP A 162 18.29 -14.39 -19.72
N SER A 163 18.52 -13.29 -20.46
CA SER A 163 19.33 -12.14 -20.04
C SER A 163 18.65 -11.18 -19.06
N GLU A 164 17.34 -11.29 -18.87
CA GLU A 164 16.51 -10.49 -17.97
C GLU A 164 16.15 -11.23 -16.66
N ALA A 165 16.72 -12.42 -16.43
CA ALA A 165 16.56 -13.24 -15.22
C ALA A 165 16.95 -12.52 -13.90
N VAL A 166 17.66 -11.38 -13.98
CA VAL A 166 17.89 -10.48 -12.83
C VAL A 166 16.56 -10.00 -12.20
N TRP A 167 15.48 -9.97 -12.98
CA TRP A 167 14.15 -9.57 -12.54
C TRP A 167 13.36 -10.73 -11.92
N SER A 168 13.78 -11.99 -12.10
CA SER A 168 12.95 -13.16 -11.82
C SER A 168 13.18 -13.84 -10.46
N GLU A 169 14.35 -13.74 -9.82
CA GLU A 169 14.64 -14.72 -8.74
C GLU A 169 14.53 -14.21 -7.29
N ASN A 170 14.54 -12.90 -7.01
CA ASN A 170 14.43 -12.43 -5.62
C ASN A 170 13.82 -11.02 -5.46
N ALA A 171 12.50 -10.90 -5.62
CA ALA A 171 11.81 -9.63 -5.36
C ALA A 171 12.01 -9.12 -3.92
N GLY A 172 11.96 -10.02 -2.93
CA GLY A 172 12.21 -9.67 -1.53
C GLY A 172 13.60 -9.06 -1.30
N GLY A 173 14.65 -9.66 -1.86
CA GLY A 173 16.01 -9.14 -1.76
C GLY A 173 16.19 -7.78 -2.43
N ARG A 174 15.57 -7.56 -3.61
CA ARG A 174 15.58 -6.25 -4.30
C ARG A 174 14.84 -5.18 -3.48
N PHE A 175 13.72 -5.55 -2.86
CA PHE A 175 12.97 -4.68 -1.96
C PHE A 175 13.80 -4.29 -0.73
N THR A 176 14.37 -5.28 -0.04
CA THR A 176 15.20 -5.04 1.15
C THR A 176 16.43 -4.19 0.81
N PHE A 177 17.08 -4.43 -0.32
CA PHE A 177 18.22 -3.63 -0.76
C PHE A 177 17.84 -2.17 -1.01
N GLY A 178 16.78 -1.90 -1.78
CA GLY A 178 16.36 -0.53 -2.06
C GLY A 178 15.88 0.21 -0.81
N LEU A 179 15.18 -0.49 0.08
CA LEU A 179 14.79 0.07 1.38
C LEU A 179 16.02 0.39 2.25
N GLY A 180 17.04 -0.48 2.25
CA GLY A 180 18.31 -0.26 2.93
C GLY A 180 18.99 1.03 2.45
N LEU A 181 19.04 1.27 1.13
CA LEU A 181 19.60 2.51 0.58
C LEU A 181 18.87 3.77 1.08
N LEU A 182 17.53 3.71 1.23
CA LEU A 182 16.76 4.84 1.77
C LEU A 182 17.10 5.08 3.25
N VAL A 183 17.15 4.01 4.05
CA VAL A 183 17.49 4.08 5.49
C VAL A 183 18.92 4.58 5.70
N ASP A 184 19.90 4.05 4.97
CA ASP A 184 21.30 4.50 5.03
C ASP A 184 21.44 5.96 4.60
N GLY A 185 20.67 6.39 3.59
CA GLY A 185 20.61 7.78 3.14
C GLY A 185 20.09 8.73 4.22
N LEU A 186 19.06 8.31 4.99
CA LEU A 186 18.55 9.08 6.14
C LEU A 186 19.61 9.22 7.23
N ALA A 187 20.29 8.12 7.57
CA ALA A 187 21.35 8.12 8.57
C ALA A 187 22.51 9.06 8.17
N ALA A 188 22.92 9.04 6.90
CA ALA A 188 23.97 9.92 6.38
C ALA A 188 23.56 11.40 6.40
N HIS A 189 22.31 11.73 6.02
CA HIS A 189 21.81 13.11 6.03
C HIS A 189 21.77 13.68 7.46
N ALA A 190 21.36 12.86 8.43
CA ALA A 190 21.34 13.23 9.84
C ALA A 190 22.73 13.57 10.40
N ILE A 191 23.77 12.82 10.02
CA ILE A 191 25.16 13.08 10.45
C ILE A 191 25.66 14.42 9.88
N SER A 192 25.39 14.70 8.60
CA SER A 192 25.87 15.91 7.92
C SER A 192 25.32 17.22 8.48
N ARG A 193 24.16 17.19 9.16
CA ARG A 193 23.57 18.38 9.80
C ARG A 193 24.05 18.61 11.24
N ARG A 194 24.78 17.67 11.84
CA ARG A 194 25.31 17.78 13.21
C ARG A 194 26.77 18.25 13.26
N SER A 195 27.48 18.27 12.12
CA SER A 195 28.84 18.77 11.93
C SER A 195 28.87 20.22 11.47
#